data_AF-A0A2T6CDA9-F1
#
_entry.id   AF-A0A2T6CDA9-F1
#
_cell.length_a   1.000
_cell.length_b   1.000
_cell.length_c   1.000
_cell.angle_alpha   90.00
_cell.angle_beta   90.00
_cell.angle_gamma   90.00
#
_symmetry.space_group_name_H-M   'P 1'
#
loop_
_entity.id
_entity.type
_entity.pdbx_description
1 polymer ?
#
loop_
_entity_poly.entity_id
_entity_poly.type
_entity_poly.pdbx_seq_one_letter_code
_entity_poly.pdbx_strand_id
1 'polypeptide(L)'
;MNRVILFNKPFGVLSQFTDKGTQGSARPTLSGFIDEPGFYPAGRLDKDSEGLLVLTDNGALQARIAHPKYKRPKTYLVQVEGTPDAAALDALRKGVTLKDGKTAPATITQIDPPADLWERDPPVRFRKSVPDAWLEITIREGRNRQVRRMTAHVGLPTLRLIRSRIGDWRLNQMRPGTWRWASETGA
;
A
#
# COMPACT_ATOMS: atom_id res chain seq x y z
N MET A 1 3.26 17.46 21.76
CA MET A 1 4.04 16.54 20.91
C MET A 1 3.11 16.02 19.84
N ASN A 2 3.29 16.45 18.60
CA ASN A 2 2.44 15.94 17.53
C ASN A 2 2.89 14.54 17.15
N ARG A 3 1.94 13.60 17.14
CA ARG A 3 2.19 12.16 16.97
C ARG A 3 1.25 11.60 15.92
N VAL A 4 1.71 10.58 15.21
CA VAL A 4 0.89 9.77 14.30
C VAL A 4 0.87 8.33 14.76
N ILE A 5 -0.14 7.59 14.34
CA ILE A 5 -0.17 6.13 14.45
C ILE A 5 0.30 5.56 13.13
N LEU A 6 1.29 4.68 13.18
CA LEU A 6 1.63 3.80 12.07
C LEU A 6 0.97 2.46 12.33
N PHE A 7 0.22 1.97 11.35
CA PHE A 7 -0.52 0.71 11.42
C PHE A 7 -0.12 -0.20 10.27
N ASN A 8 0.16 -1.47 10.56
CA ASN A 8 0.29 -2.48 9.53
C ASN A 8 -1.11 -3.05 9.22
N LYS A 9 -1.79 -2.48 8.21
CA LYS A 9 -3.15 -2.89 7.83
C LYS A 9 -3.15 -4.32 7.27
N PRO A 10 -3.89 -5.27 7.87
CA PRO A 10 -4.07 -6.60 7.29
C PRO A 10 -4.83 -6.57 5.97
N PHE A 11 -4.70 -7.65 5.20
CA PHE A 11 -5.54 -7.90 4.03
C PHE A 11 -7.01 -8.00 4.46
N GLY A 12 -7.95 -7.57 3.61
CA GLY A 12 -9.38 -7.66 3.87
C GLY A 12 -9.96 -6.55 4.76
N VAL A 13 -9.12 -5.77 5.44
CA VAL A 13 -9.55 -4.69 6.34
C VAL A 13 -9.79 -3.38 5.58
N LEU A 14 -10.89 -2.68 5.85
CA LEU A 14 -11.18 -1.37 5.29
C LEU A 14 -10.38 -0.26 5.99
N SER A 15 -9.90 0.73 5.24
CA SER A 15 -9.25 1.94 5.78
C SER A 15 -10.28 2.94 6.33
N GLN A 16 -11.10 2.54 7.29
CA GLN A 16 -12.09 3.37 7.99
C GLN A 16 -12.48 2.75 9.34
N PHE A 17 -12.96 3.57 10.28
CA PHE A 17 -13.44 3.10 11.59
C PHE A 17 -14.91 2.69 11.61
N THR A 18 -15.74 3.24 10.72
CA THR A 18 -17.18 2.95 10.68
C THR A 18 -17.56 2.26 9.38
N ASP A 19 -18.37 1.21 9.46
CA ASP A 19 -18.91 0.49 8.29
C ASP A 19 -20.35 0.95 7.97
N LYS A 20 -20.57 2.27 7.82
CA LYS A 20 -21.90 2.89 7.63
C LYS A 20 -22.66 2.46 6.34
N GLY A 21 -22.16 1.49 5.56
CA GLY A 21 -22.66 1.20 4.20
C GLY A 21 -23.01 -0.26 3.90
N THR A 22 -23.08 -1.13 4.90
CA THR A 22 -23.19 -2.60 4.70
C THR A 22 -24.14 -3.23 5.72
N GLN A 23 -25.42 -2.91 5.61
CA GLN A 23 -26.45 -3.80 6.15
C GLN A 23 -26.27 -5.17 5.46
N GLY A 24 -25.74 -6.17 6.17
CA GLY A 24 -25.67 -7.56 5.71
C GLY A 24 -24.28 -8.16 5.43
N SER A 25 -23.17 -7.41 5.54
CA SER A 25 -21.83 -8.04 5.56
C SER A 25 -20.89 -7.27 6.50
N ALA A 26 -20.54 -7.87 7.65
CA ALA A 26 -19.54 -7.28 8.54
C ALA A 26 -18.17 -7.33 7.84
N ARG A 27 -17.68 -6.17 7.37
CA ARG A 27 -16.32 -6.06 6.83
C ARG A 27 -15.41 -5.59 7.96
N PRO A 28 -14.25 -6.24 8.19
CA PRO A 28 -13.30 -5.76 9.19
C PRO A 28 -12.88 -4.31 8.93
N THR A 29 -12.97 -3.48 9.95
CA THR A 29 -12.59 -2.06 9.96
C THR A 29 -11.41 -1.82 10.88
N LEU A 30 -10.90 -0.59 10.91
CA LEU A 30 -9.80 -0.19 11.80
C LEU A 30 -10.17 -0.28 13.29
N SER A 31 -11.47 -0.18 13.62
CA SER A 31 -11.97 -0.30 14.99
C SER A 31 -11.74 -1.68 15.62
N GLY A 32 -11.44 -2.71 14.83
CA GLY A 32 -11.04 -4.02 15.35
C GLY A 32 -9.57 -4.10 15.80
N PHE A 33 -8.77 -3.06 15.57
CA PHE A 33 -7.32 -3.06 15.80
C PHE A 33 -6.81 -1.85 16.58
N ILE A 34 -7.53 -0.73 16.51
CA ILE A 34 -7.09 0.56 17.06
C ILE A 34 -8.25 1.13 17.88
N ASP A 35 -8.01 1.34 19.16
CA ASP A 35 -8.94 1.96 20.11
C ASP A 35 -8.42 3.34 20.53
N GLU A 36 -8.12 4.18 19.53
CA GLU A 36 -7.59 5.53 19.72
C GLU A 36 -8.58 6.56 19.13
N PRO A 37 -9.44 7.17 19.98
CA PRO A 37 -10.44 8.13 19.54
C PRO A 37 -9.82 9.34 18.82
N GLY A 38 -10.53 9.87 17.83
CA GLY A 38 -10.10 11.07 17.09
C GLY A 38 -9.05 10.82 16.01
N PHE A 39 -8.39 9.67 15.98
CA PHE A 39 -7.47 9.31 14.91
C PHE A 39 -8.22 8.78 13.67
N TYR A 40 -7.79 9.22 12.49
CA TYR A 40 -8.33 8.76 11.20
C TYR A 40 -7.22 8.60 10.15
N PRO A 41 -7.46 7.78 9.11
CA PRO A 41 -6.46 7.54 8.07
C PRO A 41 -6.02 8.81 7.33
N ALA A 42 -4.73 9.07 7.35
CA ALA A 42 -4.06 10.08 6.53
C ALA A 42 -3.75 9.50 5.14
N GLY A 43 -4.80 9.38 4.32
CA GLY A 43 -4.77 8.65 3.07
C GLY A 43 -5.19 7.19 3.24
N ARG A 44 -5.78 6.62 2.19
CA ARG A 44 -6.39 5.29 2.24
C ARG A 44 -5.46 4.22 1.64
N LEU A 45 -5.68 3.00 2.07
CA LEU A 45 -5.17 1.79 1.44
C LEU A 45 -6.38 0.91 1.07
N ASP A 46 -6.36 0.31 -0.13
CA ASP A 46 -7.47 -0.52 -0.58
C ASP A 46 -7.67 -1.74 0.35
N LYS A 47 -8.90 -2.26 0.38
CA LYS A 47 -9.26 -3.43 1.19
C LYS A 47 -8.34 -4.62 0.93
N ASP A 48 -8.02 -4.86 -0.34
CA ASP A 48 -7.21 -5.97 -0.82
C ASP A 48 -5.69 -5.71 -0.79
N SER A 49 -5.27 -4.60 -0.20
CA SER A 49 -3.87 -4.23 -0.04
C SER A 49 -3.47 -4.26 1.44
N GLU A 50 -2.18 -4.43 1.72
CA GLU A 50 -1.62 -4.64 3.05
C GLU A 50 -0.55 -3.58 3.39
N GLY A 51 -0.15 -3.52 4.65
CA GLY A 51 1.02 -2.74 5.07
C GLY A 51 0.69 -1.35 5.61
N LEU A 52 1.66 -0.46 5.49
CA LEU A 52 1.72 0.80 6.21
C LEU A 52 0.53 1.71 5.91
N LEU A 53 -0.24 2.02 6.95
CA LEU A 53 -1.26 3.04 7.00
C LEU A 53 -0.87 4.05 8.09
N VAL A 54 -0.95 5.34 7.77
CA VAL A 54 -0.71 6.42 8.74
C VAL A 54 -2.07 6.93 9.20
N LEU A 55 -2.26 7.08 10.50
CA LEU A 55 -3.42 7.75 11.08
C LEU A 55 -2.96 8.98 11.86
N THR A 56 -3.82 9.99 11.87
CA THR A 56 -3.60 11.27 12.56
C THR A 56 -4.92 11.76 13.12
N ASP A 57 -4.87 12.49 14.22
CA ASP A 57 -5.98 13.29 14.76
C ASP A 57 -5.96 14.73 14.20
N ASN A 58 -4.80 15.18 13.70
CA ASN A 58 -4.60 16.51 13.13
C ASN A 58 -5.07 16.65 11.66
N GLY A 59 -6.07 17.51 11.42
CA GLY A 59 -6.63 17.83 10.09
C GLY A 59 -5.63 18.45 9.12
N ALA A 60 -4.78 19.36 9.59
CA ALA A 60 -3.76 19.98 8.75
C ALA A 60 -2.71 18.97 8.31
N LEU A 61 -2.33 18.03 9.18
CA LEU A 61 -1.43 16.95 8.83
C LEU A 61 -2.07 15.99 7.83
N GLN A 62 -3.34 15.62 8.03
CA GLN A 62 -4.05 14.77 7.08
C GLN A 62 -4.10 15.41 5.70
N ALA A 63 -4.47 16.71 5.63
CA ALA A 63 -4.48 17.45 4.39
C ALA A 63 -3.09 17.42 3.75
N ARG A 64 -2.01 17.70 4.52
CA ARG A 64 -0.64 17.67 3.99
C ARG A 64 -0.21 16.29 3.47
N ILE A 65 -0.59 15.20 4.13
CA ILE A 65 -0.25 13.84 3.69
C ILE A 65 -1.05 13.43 2.44
N ALA A 66 -2.34 13.78 2.41
CA ALA A 66 -3.24 13.45 1.30
C ALA A 66 -3.07 14.37 0.09
N HIS A 67 -2.56 15.59 0.30
CA HIS A 67 -2.59 16.64 -0.71
C HIS A 67 -1.61 16.35 -1.87
N PRO A 68 -2.09 16.43 -3.14
CA PRO A 68 -1.31 16.08 -4.33
C PRO A 68 -0.03 16.88 -4.56
N LYS A 69 0.21 17.98 -3.83
CA LYS A 69 1.44 18.79 -3.93
C LYS A 69 2.61 18.21 -3.14
N TYR A 70 2.36 17.54 -2.01
CA TYR A 70 3.44 17.10 -1.12
C TYR A 70 3.97 15.70 -1.44
N LYS A 71 3.27 14.95 -2.30
CA LYS A 71 3.68 13.70 -2.99
C LYS A 71 4.79 12.88 -2.31
N ARG A 72 4.63 12.58 -1.01
CA ARG A 72 5.58 11.74 -0.29
C ARG A 72 5.75 10.43 -1.07
N PRO A 73 6.99 9.98 -1.34
CA PRO A 73 7.20 8.74 -2.06
C PRO A 73 6.59 7.59 -1.26
N LYS A 74 5.90 6.70 -1.95
CA LYS A 74 5.30 5.50 -1.39
C LYS A 74 5.98 4.30 -2.03
N THR A 75 6.60 3.47 -1.20
CA THR A 75 7.27 2.25 -1.64
C THR A 75 6.38 1.06 -1.34
N TYR A 76 6.27 0.18 -2.32
CA TYR A 76 5.44 -1.00 -2.28
C TYR A 76 6.29 -2.23 -2.59
N LEU A 77 6.09 -3.30 -1.83
CA LEU A 77 6.48 -4.66 -2.19
C LEU A 77 5.30 -5.27 -2.95
N VAL A 78 5.56 -5.77 -4.15
CA VAL A 78 4.53 -6.19 -5.10
C VAL A 78 4.87 -7.59 -5.60
N GLN A 79 4.07 -8.57 -5.22
CA GLN A 79 4.12 -9.89 -5.84
C GLN A 79 3.29 -9.83 -7.12
N VAL A 80 3.90 -10.18 -8.25
CA VAL A 80 3.24 -10.23 -9.56
C VAL A 80 3.26 -11.63 -10.12
N GLU A 81 2.26 -11.96 -10.91
CA GLU A 81 2.26 -13.18 -11.70
C GLU A 81 3.16 -13.02 -12.93
N GLY A 82 3.90 -14.07 -13.28
CA GLY A 82 4.83 -14.10 -14.40
C GLY A 82 6.26 -13.66 -14.04
N THR A 83 7.13 -13.67 -15.04
CA THR A 83 8.53 -13.26 -14.92
C THR A 83 8.70 -11.87 -15.54
N PRO A 84 9.07 -10.85 -14.76
CA PRO A 84 9.35 -9.52 -15.30
C PRO A 84 10.55 -9.56 -16.24
N ASP A 85 10.38 -9.03 -17.45
CA ASP A 85 11.49 -8.80 -18.38
C ASP A 85 11.97 -7.34 -18.32
N ALA A 86 13.13 -7.07 -18.94
CA ALA A 86 13.72 -5.73 -18.95
C ALA A 86 12.80 -4.68 -19.60
N ALA A 87 12.05 -5.06 -20.64
CA ALA A 87 11.17 -4.15 -21.37
C ALA A 87 9.96 -3.71 -20.52
N ALA A 88 9.33 -4.65 -19.82
CA ALA A 88 8.23 -4.39 -18.89
C ALA A 88 8.69 -3.51 -17.73
N LEU A 89 9.84 -3.80 -17.13
CA LEU A 89 10.41 -2.99 -16.05
C LEU A 89 10.72 -1.56 -16.52
N ASP A 90 11.31 -1.40 -17.71
CA ASP A 90 11.61 -0.09 -18.28
C ASP A 90 10.36 0.72 -18.65
N ALA A 91 9.33 0.06 -19.19
CA ALA A 91 8.04 0.70 -19.46
C ALA A 91 7.43 1.25 -18.18
N LEU A 92 7.43 0.46 -17.10
CA LEU A 92 6.92 0.90 -15.80
C LEU A 92 7.76 2.05 -15.21
N ARG A 93 9.10 2.03 -15.34
CA ARG A 93 10.00 3.10 -14.86
C ARG A 93 9.76 4.43 -15.59
N LYS A 94 9.61 4.38 -16.92
CA LYS A 94 9.35 5.56 -17.77
C LYS A 94 7.93 6.09 -17.64
N GLY A 95 7.01 5.23 -17.17
CA GLY A 95 5.60 5.52 -16.99
C GLY A 95 4.75 5.02 -18.16
N VAL A 96 3.59 4.45 -17.82
CA VAL A 96 2.65 3.81 -18.74
C VAL A 96 1.40 4.66 -18.91
N THR A 97 0.70 4.51 -20.04
CA THR A 97 -0.56 5.22 -20.30
C THR A 97 -1.73 4.38 -19.80
N LEU A 98 -2.33 4.80 -18.68
CA LEU A 98 -3.56 4.21 -18.15
C LEU A 98 -4.79 5.01 -18.65
N LYS A 99 -5.99 4.52 -18.36
CA LYS A 99 -7.26 5.17 -18.77
C LYS A 99 -7.40 6.64 -18.32
N ASP A 100 -6.84 6.97 -17.17
CA ASP A 100 -6.81 8.31 -16.56
C ASP A 100 -5.50 9.06 -16.86
N GLY A 101 -4.78 8.69 -17.94
CA GLY A 101 -3.60 9.38 -18.45
C GLY A 101 -2.26 8.67 -18.18
N LYS A 102 -1.16 9.28 -18.62
CA LYS A 102 0.21 8.78 -18.41
C LYS A 102 0.59 8.84 -16.92
N THR A 103 1.24 7.81 -16.39
CA THR A 103 1.80 7.85 -15.03
C THR A 103 3.09 8.64 -15.01
N ALA A 104 3.41 9.25 -13.86
CA ALA A 104 4.74 9.81 -13.64
C ALA A 104 5.80 8.68 -13.64
N PRO A 105 7.09 9.02 -13.86
CA PRO A 105 8.18 8.08 -13.68
C PRO A 105 8.19 7.46 -12.28
N ALA A 106 8.62 6.21 -12.19
CA ALA A 106 8.67 5.42 -10.96
C ALA A 106 10.04 4.75 -10.79
N THR A 107 10.44 4.50 -9.55
CA THR A 107 11.61 3.67 -9.25
C THR A 107 11.15 2.23 -9.09
N ILE A 108 11.74 1.31 -9.85
CA ILE A 108 11.32 -0.09 -9.89
C ILE A 108 12.53 -1.00 -9.95
N THR A 109 12.55 -1.94 -9.02
CA THR A 109 13.60 -2.94 -8.87
C THR A 109 12.95 -4.29 -8.67
N GLN A 110 13.40 -5.30 -9.41
CA GLN A 110 13.06 -6.68 -9.09
C GLN A 110 13.90 -7.11 -7.89
N ILE A 111 13.26 -7.74 -6.92
CA ILE A 111 13.87 -8.16 -5.66
C ILE A 111 13.59 -9.64 -5.42
N ASP A 112 14.40 -10.26 -4.56
CA ASP A 112 14.10 -11.58 -4.04
C ASP A 112 12.82 -11.55 -3.18
N PRO A 113 12.14 -12.71 -3.02
CA PRO A 113 11.05 -12.83 -2.06
C PRO A 113 11.49 -12.34 -0.67
N PRO A 114 10.76 -11.40 -0.04
CA PRO A 114 11.18 -10.87 1.26
C PRO A 114 11.17 -11.97 2.35
N ALA A 115 12.33 -12.26 2.94
CA ALA A 115 12.54 -13.43 3.80
C ALA A 115 11.63 -13.49 5.04
N ASP A 116 11.32 -12.36 5.67
CA ASP A 116 10.56 -12.30 6.95
C ASP A 116 9.10 -11.84 6.77
N LEU A 117 8.56 -11.95 5.57
CA LEU A 117 7.21 -11.49 5.27
C LEU A 117 6.16 -12.40 5.91
N TRP A 118 5.16 -11.81 6.56
CA TRP A 118 4.06 -12.58 7.13
C TRP A 118 3.24 -13.28 6.02
N GLU A 119 2.65 -14.41 6.39
CA GLU A 119 1.66 -15.09 5.56
C GLU A 119 0.40 -14.25 5.41
N ARG A 120 -0.20 -14.26 4.22
CA ARG A 120 -1.46 -13.58 3.97
C ARG A 120 -2.63 -14.51 4.29
N ASP A 121 -3.65 -13.98 4.96
CA ASP A 121 -4.93 -14.67 5.15
C ASP A 121 -6.06 -13.93 4.40
N PRO A 122 -6.77 -14.59 3.46
CA PRO A 122 -6.45 -15.90 2.88
C PRO A 122 -5.17 -15.84 2.04
N PRO A 123 -4.51 -17.00 1.80
CA PRO A 123 -3.27 -17.05 1.02
C PRO A 123 -3.44 -16.48 -0.38
N VAL A 124 -2.32 -16.09 -0.99
CA VAL A 124 -2.27 -15.66 -2.39
C VAL A 124 -2.80 -16.80 -3.26
N ARG A 125 -3.78 -16.49 -4.11
CA ARG A 125 -4.22 -17.42 -5.15
C ARG A 125 -3.25 -17.27 -6.31
N PHE A 126 -2.51 -18.33 -6.63
CA PHE A 126 -1.59 -18.39 -7.75
C PHE A 126 -1.81 -19.69 -8.53
N ARG A 127 -1.33 -19.70 -9.77
CA ARG A 127 -1.35 -20.91 -10.62
C ARG A 127 -0.02 -21.64 -10.44
N LYS A 128 -0.05 -22.91 -10.03
CA LYS A 128 1.18 -23.70 -9.82
C LYS A 128 2.09 -23.79 -11.05
N SER A 129 1.52 -23.65 -12.25
CA SER A 129 2.24 -23.69 -13.52
C SER A 129 2.80 -22.34 -13.98
N VAL A 130 2.48 -21.24 -13.27
CA VAL A 130 2.94 -19.90 -13.64
C VAL A 130 3.85 -19.38 -12.54
N PRO A 131 5.09 -18.94 -12.86
CA PRO A 131 5.98 -18.36 -11.86
C PRO A 131 5.40 -17.06 -11.31
N ASP A 132 5.94 -16.62 -10.17
CA ASP A 132 5.73 -15.28 -9.65
C ASP A 132 7.07 -14.59 -9.38
N ALA A 133 7.00 -13.27 -9.21
CA ALA A 133 8.17 -12.46 -8.91
C ALA A 133 7.80 -11.32 -7.95
N TRP A 134 8.82 -10.79 -7.28
CA TRP A 134 8.68 -9.63 -6.40
C TRP A 134 9.32 -8.38 -7.00
N LEU A 135 8.57 -7.29 -6.93
CA LEU A 135 9.00 -5.96 -7.33
C LEU A 135 8.94 -5.02 -6.13
N GLU A 136 9.96 -4.20 -5.97
CA GLU A 136 9.88 -2.98 -5.19
C GLU A 136 9.50 -1.81 -6.12
N ILE A 137 8.37 -1.16 -5.86
CA ILE A 137 7.85 -0.06 -6.67
C ILE A 137 7.71 1.18 -5.79
N THR A 138 8.43 2.25 -6.14
CA THR A 138 8.27 3.57 -5.51
C THR A 138 7.62 4.56 -6.46
N ILE A 139 6.45 5.09 -6.06
CA ILE A 139 5.71 6.12 -6.79
C ILE A 139 5.53 7.38 -5.93
N ARG A 140 5.44 8.53 -6.59
CA ARG A 140 5.07 9.82 -5.98
C ARG A 140 3.63 10.22 -6.28
N GLU A 141 2.83 9.28 -6.78
CA GLU A 141 1.43 9.49 -7.13
C GLU A 141 0.50 8.69 -6.20
N GLY A 142 -0.80 8.77 -6.45
CA GLY A 142 -1.81 8.13 -5.62
C GLY A 142 -3.13 7.92 -6.36
N ARG A 143 -3.07 7.62 -7.67
CA ARG A 143 -4.28 7.36 -8.47
C ARG A 143 -4.93 6.06 -8.00
N ASN A 144 -6.24 5.94 -8.23
CA ASN A 144 -7.01 4.75 -7.83
C ASN A 144 -6.32 3.48 -8.35
N ARG A 145 -5.99 2.54 -7.45
CA ARG A 145 -5.37 1.24 -7.77
C ARG A 145 -4.13 1.33 -8.69
N GLN A 146 -3.38 2.43 -8.63
CA GLN A 146 -2.35 2.76 -9.62
C GLN A 146 -1.33 1.64 -9.83
N VAL A 147 -0.71 1.13 -8.76
CA VAL A 147 0.32 0.07 -8.86
C VAL A 147 -0.24 -1.18 -9.57
N ARG A 148 -1.44 -1.64 -9.17
CA ARG A 148 -2.07 -2.82 -9.79
C ARG A 148 -2.36 -2.62 -11.26
N ARG A 149 -2.83 -1.43 -11.64
CA ARG A 149 -3.12 -1.08 -13.04
C ARG A 149 -1.83 -0.95 -13.86
N MET A 150 -0.76 -0.41 -13.26
CA MET A 150 0.55 -0.34 -13.89
C MET A 150 1.10 -1.73 -14.19
N THR A 151 1.19 -2.62 -13.19
CA THR A 151 1.77 -3.95 -13.44
C THR A 151 0.91 -4.78 -14.39
N ALA A 152 -0.42 -4.72 -14.28
CA ALA A 152 -1.32 -5.39 -15.23
C ALA A 152 -1.16 -4.87 -16.68
N HIS A 153 -0.90 -3.58 -16.86
CA HIS A 153 -0.71 -2.97 -18.18
C HIS A 153 0.50 -3.56 -18.93
N VAL A 154 1.55 -3.98 -18.21
CA VAL A 154 2.74 -4.62 -18.80
C VAL A 154 2.67 -6.16 -18.74
N GLY A 155 1.49 -6.73 -18.51
CA GLY A 155 1.31 -8.19 -18.51
C GLY A 155 1.73 -8.89 -17.22
N LEU A 156 1.91 -8.16 -16.11
CA LEU A 156 2.31 -8.69 -14.79
C LEU A 156 1.22 -8.41 -13.73
N PRO A 157 0.07 -9.10 -13.74
CA PRO A 157 -1.00 -8.86 -12.77
C PRO A 157 -0.52 -8.96 -11.32
N THR A 158 -0.90 -7.99 -10.47
CA THR A 158 -0.51 -7.98 -9.05
C THR A 158 -1.29 -9.06 -8.26
N LEU A 159 -0.56 -9.96 -7.61
CA LEU A 159 -1.07 -10.99 -6.70
C LEU A 159 -1.16 -10.49 -5.25
N ARG A 160 -0.15 -9.75 -4.79
CA ARG A 160 -0.04 -9.20 -3.43
C ARG A 160 0.57 -7.80 -3.48
N LEU A 161 0.03 -6.89 -2.66
CA LEU A 161 0.49 -5.49 -2.63
C LEU A 161 0.63 -5.02 -1.19
N ILE A 162 1.85 -4.70 -0.79
CA ILE A 162 2.20 -4.30 0.57
C ILE A 162 2.89 -2.95 0.52
N ARG A 163 2.31 -1.92 1.15
CA ARG A 163 2.99 -0.63 1.28
C ARG A 163 4.02 -0.71 2.41
N SER A 164 5.31 -0.67 2.09
CA SER A 164 6.39 -0.77 3.08
C SER A 164 6.81 0.59 3.63
N ARG A 165 6.60 1.68 2.87
CA ARG A 165 7.10 3.02 3.22
C ARG A 165 6.22 4.16 2.71
N ILE A 166 6.13 5.25 3.48
CA ILE A 166 5.57 6.55 3.08
C ILE A 166 6.50 7.66 3.57
N GLY A 167 7.24 8.28 2.65
CA GLY A 167 8.27 9.26 3.04
C GLY A 167 9.25 8.62 4.03
N ASP A 168 9.39 9.18 5.22
CA ASP A 168 10.30 8.64 6.25
C ASP A 168 9.65 7.59 7.16
N TRP A 169 8.32 7.43 7.12
CA TRP A 169 7.64 6.37 7.86
C TRP A 169 7.85 5.02 7.19
N ARG A 170 8.30 4.05 7.99
CA ARG A 170 8.59 2.68 7.57
C ARG A 170 7.76 1.67 8.35
N LEU A 171 7.36 0.62 7.65
CA LEU A 171 6.67 -0.53 8.25
C LEU A 171 7.57 -1.32 9.20
N ASN A 172 8.87 -1.40 8.89
CA ASN A 172 9.86 -2.19 9.64
C ASN A 172 9.35 -3.63 9.88
N GLN A 173 9.55 -4.17 11.07
CA GLN A 173 9.17 -5.54 11.45
C GLN A 173 7.75 -5.63 12.06
N MET A 174 6.92 -4.61 11.90
CA MET A 174 5.55 -4.63 12.44
C MET A 174 4.74 -5.76 11.82
N ARG A 175 4.13 -6.63 12.64
CA ARG A 175 3.23 -7.69 12.18
C ARG A 175 1.86 -7.11 11.79
N PRO A 176 1.10 -7.78 10.90
CA PRO A 176 -0.26 -7.33 10.56
C PRO A 176 -1.12 -7.12 11.79
N GLY A 177 -1.94 -6.07 11.77
CA GLY A 177 -2.86 -5.76 12.87
C GLY A 177 -2.20 -5.03 14.03
N THR A 178 -0.87 -4.89 14.03
CA THR A 178 -0.15 -4.10 15.04
C THR A 178 0.01 -2.65 14.61
N TRP A 179 0.08 -1.77 15.60
CA TRP A 179 0.35 -0.35 15.41
C TRP A 179 1.36 0.18 16.43
N ARG A 180 1.94 1.34 16.14
CA ARG A 180 2.85 2.07 17.04
C ARG A 180 2.75 3.58 16.84
N TRP A 181 3.16 4.33 17.86
CA TRP A 181 3.36 5.77 17.75
C TRP A 181 4.60 6.10 16.90
N ALA A 182 4.55 7.25 16.21
CA ALA A 182 5.68 7.86 15.53
C ALA A 182 5.53 9.39 15.50
N SER A 183 6.63 10.10 15.17
CA SER A 183 6.59 11.54 14.92
C SER A 183 5.86 11.88 13.61
N GLU A 184 5.33 13.10 13.49
CA GLU A 184 4.73 13.61 12.24
C GLU A 184 5.74 13.75 11.08
N THR A 185 7.03 13.76 11.39
CA THR A 185 8.10 13.84 10.38
C THR A 185 8.53 12.46 9.92
N GLY A 186 8.44 11.44 10.80
CA GLY A 186 8.93 10.09 10.56
C GLY A 186 10.35 9.84 11.07
N ALA A 187 10.93 10.84 11.76
CA ALA A 187 12.14 10.71 12.58
C ALA A 187 11.84 10.03 13.93
#